data_AF-A0A4Q3WJA8-F1
#
_entry.id   AF-A0A4Q3WJA8-F1
#
_cell.length_a   1.000
_cell.length_b   1.000
_cell.length_c   1.000
_cell.angle_alpha   90.00
_cell.angle_beta   90.00
_cell.angle_gamma   90.00
#
_symmetry.space_group_name_H-M   'P 1'
#
loop_
_entity.id
_entity.type
_entity.pdbx_description
1 polymer ?
#
loop_
_entity_poly.entity_id
_entity_poly.type
_entity_poly.pdbx_seq_one_letter_code
_entity_poly.pdbx_strand_id
1 'polypeptide(L)'
;SKVIRTMLLAFVFSRGIREHADRTQVTGNRKNGLLVEALDASETIKANRGGWHMLAAWNDLIDAVNRHDVKVQRWSVFASQTFSFLQQVAYVGIVVWGAYRVNQGDMTMGGLIACTIISGRINGPLVAALPGFVVQWGYARASLRALDQLLAMPSDQPLEAQKIRPDTLSSVLKAENIAFAHGESRFGLAVSKLEIGPGERVGIIGSVGAGKSTLLRLLAGLVPPQKGHILLGGIALDQIAEDNLRREICYFPQDYRLVSGTLRDNLTMGD
;
A
#
# COMPACT_ATOMS: atom_id res chain seq x y z
N SER A 1 9.61 17.40 -38.61
CA SER A 1 8.35 16.74 -39.02
C SER A 1 8.29 15.25 -38.62
N LYS A 2 9.24 14.38 -39.03
CA LYS A 2 9.20 12.93 -38.70
C LYS A 2 9.28 12.61 -37.20
N VAL A 3 10.18 13.27 -36.46
CA VAL A 3 10.36 13.07 -34.99
C VAL A 3 9.09 13.36 -34.18
N ILE A 4 8.29 14.35 -34.61
CA ILE A 4 7.05 14.76 -33.95
C ILE A 4 5.96 13.68 -34.12
N ARG A 5 5.92 13.00 -35.27
CA ARG A 5 4.97 11.89 -35.51
C ARG A 5 5.34 10.64 -34.69
N THR A 6 6.63 10.37 -34.51
CA THR A 6 7.10 9.26 -33.65
C THR A 6 6.80 9.52 -32.18
N MET A 7 6.93 10.77 -31.73
CA MET A 7 6.54 11.17 -30.37
C MET A 7 5.03 11.06 -30.13
N LEU A 8 4.20 11.39 -31.11
CA LEU A 8 2.73 11.26 -31.03
C LEU A 8 2.29 9.80 -30.92
N LEU A 9 2.90 8.90 -31.68
CA LEU A 9 2.66 7.44 -31.55
C LEU A 9 3.09 6.92 -30.18
N ALA A 10 4.28 7.30 -29.70
CA ALA A 10 4.74 6.94 -28.37
C ALA A 10 3.78 7.42 -27.27
N PHE A 11 3.18 8.61 -27.44
CA PHE A 11 2.20 9.15 -26.50
C PHE A 11 0.90 8.34 -26.47
N VAL A 12 0.39 7.87 -27.63
CA VAL A 12 -0.81 7.02 -27.70
C VAL A 12 -0.56 5.66 -27.05
N PHE A 13 0.58 5.01 -27.32
CA PHE A 13 0.94 3.74 -26.66
C PHE A 13 1.14 3.92 -25.15
N SER A 14 1.71 5.05 -24.71
CA SER A 14 1.88 5.36 -23.28
C SER A 14 0.57 5.44 -22.49
N ARG A 15 -0.53 5.77 -23.17
CA ARG A 15 -1.85 5.89 -22.55
C ARG A 15 -2.47 4.51 -22.31
N GLY A 16 -2.37 3.61 -23.28
CA GLY A 16 -2.83 2.23 -23.15
C GLY A 16 -2.03 1.41 -22.13
N ILE A 17 -0.72 1.63 -22.05
CA ILE A 17 0.15 1.01 -21.03
C ILE A 17 -0.26 1.46 -19.61
N ARG A 18 -0.55 2.76 -19.44
CA ARG A 18 -0.92 3.34 -18.13
C ARG A 18 -2.19 2.74 -17.54
N GLU A 19 -3.24 2.60 -18.34
CA GLU A 19 -4.52 2.10 -17.86
C GLU A 19 -4.45 0.63 -17.41
N HIS A 20 -3.57 -0.16 -18.04
CA HIS A 20 -3.38 -1.55 -17.68
C HIS A 20 -2.36 -1.74 -16.54
N ALA A 21 -1.36 -0.87 -16.41
CA ALA A 21 -0.40 -0.91 -15.30
C ALA A 21 -1.09 -0.71 -13.93
N ASP A 22 -2.01 0.25 -13.83
CA ASP A 22 -2.79 0.49 -12.59
C ASP A 22 -3.57 -0.78 -12.17
N ARG A 23 -4.16 -1.51 -13.13
CA ARG A 23 -4.91 -2.76 -12.86
C ARG A 23 -4.00 -3.93 -12.50
N THR A 24 -2.81 -4.03 -13.09
CA THR A 24 -1.83 -5.07 -12.75
C THR A 24 -1.32 -4.88 -11.32
N GLN A 25 -1.08 -3.63 -10.89
CA GLN A 25 -0.59 -3.35 -9.52
C GLN A 25 -1.64 -3.69 -8.45
N VAL A 26 -2.91 -3.35 -8.66
CA VAL A 26 -3.99 -3.70 -7.73
C VAL A 26 -4.15 -5.22 -7.60
N THR A 27 -4.10 -5.95 -8.71
CA THR A 27 -4.21 -7.42 -8.71
C THR A 27 -2.96 -8.08 -8.11
N GLY A 28 -1.77 -7.51 -8.35
CA GLY A 28 -0.52 -7.94 -7.74
C GLY A 28 -0.50 -7.79 -6.22
N ASN A 29 -1.04 -6.68 -5.69
CA ASN A 29 -1.17 -6.48 -4.24
C ASN A 29 -2.13 -7.51 -3.61
N ARG A 30 -3.22 -7.86 -4.29
CA ARG A 30 -4.14 -8.93 -3.83
C ARG A 30 -3.44 -10.28 -3.73
N LYS A 31 -2.56 -10.62 -4.68
CA LYS A 31 -1.74 -11.84 -4.63
C LYS A 31 -0.87 -11.88 -3.37
N ASN A 32 -0.20 -10.78 -3.04
CA ASN A 32 0.61 -10.70 -1.83
C ASN A 32 -0.25 -10.76 -0.55
N GLY A 33 -1.43 -10.14 -0.57
CA GLY A 33 -2.40 -10.23 0.53
C GLY A 33 -2.84 -11.67 0.82
N LEU A 34 -3.12 -12.45 -0.22
CA LEU A 34 -3.49 -13.87 -0.06
C LEU A 34 -2.37 -14.70 0.61
N LEU A 35 -1.09 -14.40 0.33
CA LEU A 35 0.02 -15.07 1.01
C LEU A 35 0.07 -14.74 2.49
N VAL A 36 -0.15 -13.47 2.85
CA VAL A 36 -0.18 -13.05 4.26
C VAL A 36 -1.34 -13.73 4.98
N GLU A 37 -2.53 -13.76 4.37
CA GLU A 37 -3.71 -14.46 4.90
C GLU A 37 -3.45 -15.97 5.05
N ALA A 38 -2.83 -16.61 4.06
CA ALA A 38 -2.49 -18.03 4.12
C ALA A 38 -1.47 -18.36 5.23
N LEU A 39 -0.53 -17.44 5.50
CA LEU A 39 0.42 -17.58 6.61
C LEU A 39 -0.27 -17.42 7.97
N ASP A 40 -1.11 -16.39 8.11
CA ASP A 40 -1.83 -16.10 9.35
C ASP A 40 -2.85 -17.20 9.68
N ALA A 41 -3.54 -17.73 8.65
CA ALA A 41 -4.51 -18.82 8.78
C ALA A 41 -3.89 -20.23 8.57
N SER A 42 -2.56 -20.38 8.64
CA SER A 42 -1.88 -21.62 8.24
C SER A 42 -2.31 -22.85 9.05
N GLU A 43 -2.57 -22.68 10.34
CA GLU A 43 -3.09 -23.76 11.21
C GLU A 43 -4.51 -24.15 10.79
N THR A 44 -5.39 -23.18 10.57
CA THR A 44 -6.77 -23.40 10.12
C THR A 44 -6.81 -24.11 8.77
N ILE A 45 -5.94 -23.71 7.83
CA ILE A 45 -5.83 -24.32 6.50
C ILE A 45 -5.39 -25.79 6.62
N LYS A 46 -4.35 -26.06 7.43
CA LYS A 46 -3.87 -27.44 7.64
C LYS A 46 -4.92 -28.30 8.33
N ALA A 47 -5.57 -27.79 9.38
CA ALA A 47 -6.58 -28.50 10.14
C ALA A 47 -7.80 -28.88 9.27
N ASN A 48 -8.22 -27.98 8.38
CA ASN A 48 -9.40 -28.19 7.54
C ASN A 48 -9.08 -28.77 6.15
N ARG A 49 -7.83 -29.16 5.88
CA ARG A 49 -7.36 -29.57 4.53
C ARG A 49 -7.67 -28.52 3.44
N GLY A 50 -7.71 -27.24 3.82
CA GLY A 50 -8.08 -26.11 2.97
C GLY A 50 -7.01 -25.72 1.94
N GLY A 51 -5.90 -26.47 1.84
CA GLY A 51 -4.81 -26.16 0.91
C GLY A 51 -5.26 -26.05 -0.54
N TRP A 52 -6.19 -26.91 -0.98
CA TRP A 52 -6.76 -26.84 -2.34
C TRP A 52 -7.59 -25.58 -2.58
N HIS A 53 -8.35 -25.13 -1.58
CA HIS A 53 -9.13 -23.90 -1.67
C HIS A 53 -8.20 -22.68 -1.82
N MET A 54 -7.14 -22.63 -1.01
CA MET A 54 -6.14 -21.57 -1.11
C MET A 54 -5.38 -21.60 -2.44
N LEU A 55 -5.03 -22.79 -2.94
CA LEU A 55 -4.37 -22.95 -4.23
C LEU A 55 -5.27 -22.56 -5.40
N ALA A 56 -6.57 -22.86 -5.34
CA ALA A 56 -7.54 -22.43 -6.35
C ALA A 56 -7.65 -20.90 -6.37
N ALA A 57 -7.82 -20.26 -5.20
CA ALA A 57 -7.84 -18.80 -5.09
C ALA A 57 -6.54 -18.16 -5.61
N TRP A 58 -5.39 -18.78 -5.33
CA TRP A 58 -4.09 -18.36 -5.86
C TRP A 58 -4.02 -18.45 -7.39
N ASN A 59 -4.48 -19.56 -7.96
CA ASN A 59 -4.51 -19.76 -9.41
C ASN A 59 -5.44 -18.75 -10.10
N ASP A 60 -6.62 -18.49 -9.54
CA ASP A 60 -7.55 -17.49 -10.08
C ASP A 60 -6.93 -16.09 -10.08
N LEU A 61 -6.19 -15.72 -9.03
CA LEU A 61 -5.45 -14.47 -8.96
C LEU A 61 -4.30 -14.41 -9.97
N ILE A 62 -3.53 -15.49 -10.13
CA ILE A 62 -2.48 -15.59 -11.15
C ILE A 62 -3.08 -15.40 -12.54
N ASP A 63 -4.20 -16.05 -12.84
CA ASP A 63 -4.86 -15.92 -14.13
C ASP A 63 -5.37 -14.49 -14.38
N ALA A 64 -5.89 -13.83 -13.34
CA ALA A 64 -6.27 -12.43 -13.42
C ALA A 64 -5.06 -11.52 -13.69
N VAL A 65 -3.94 -11.73 -12.99
CA VAL A 65 -2.68 -10.99 -13.22
C VAL A 65 -2.20 -11.23 -14.65
N ASN A 66 -2.11 -12.48 -15.09
CA ASN A 66 -1.63 -12.84 -16.43
C ASN A 66 -2.48 -12.23 -17.54
N ARG A 67 -3.81 -12.18 -17.39
CA ARG A 67 -4.70 -11.55 -18.38
C ARG A 67 -4.42 -10.05 -18.59
N HIS A 68 -3.93 -9.37 -17.56
CA HIS A 68 -3.59 -7.95 -17.63
C HIS A 68 -2.12 -7.73 -18.00
N ASP A 69 -1.21 -8.52 -17.45
CA ASP A 69 0.23 -8.40 -17.69
C ASP A 69 0.60 -8.75 -19.13
N VAL A 70 0.01 -9.80 -19.70
CA VAL A 70 0.22 -10.17 -21.11
C VAL A 70 -0.25 -9.05 -22.06
N LYS A 71 -1.29 -8.28 -21.69
CA LYS A 71 -1.73 -7.13 -22.50
C LYS A 71 -0.72 -6.00 -22.43
N VAL A 72 -0.21 -5.66 -21.24
CA VAL A 72 0.84 -4.65 -21.06
C VAL A 72 2.10 -5.04 -21.85
N GLN A 73 2.55 -6.29 -21.70
CA GLN A 73 3.70 -6.81 -22.44
C GLN A 73 3.48 -6.77 -23.95
N ARG A 74 2.30 -7.19 -24.45
CA ARG A 74 1.99 -7.13 -25.89
C ARG A 74 2.03 -5.70 -26.42
N TRP A 75 1.42 -4.74 -25.72
CA TRP A 75 1.47 -3.33 -26.13
C TRP A 75 2.89 -2.78 -26.11
N SER A 76 3.68 -3.14 -25.10
CA SER A 76 5.09 -2.74 -25.00
C SER A 76 5.94 -3.34 -26.12
N VAL A 77 5.77 -4.63 -26.42
CA VAL A 77 6.47 -5.32 -27.50
C VAL A 77 6.06 -4.76 -28.85
N PHE A 78 4.76 -4.54 -29.08
CA PHE A 78 4.26 -3.97 -30.33
C PHE A 78 4.80 -2.54 -30.57
N ALA A 79 4.82 -1.71 -29.53
CA ALA A 79 5.40 -0.37 -29.59
C ALA A 79 6.92 -0.42 -29.92
N SER A 80 7.67 -1.29 -29.22
CA SER A 80 9.11 -1.46 -29.44
C SER A 80 9.44 -1.96 -30.86
N GLN A 81 8.68 -2.96 -31.33
CA GLN A 81 8.88 -3.55 -32.66
C GLN A 81 8.51 -2.57 -33.78
N THR A 82 7.44 -1.80 -33.60
CA THR A 82 7.03 -0.75 -34.55
C THR A 82 8.12 0.31 -34.69
N PHE A 83 8.72 0.71 -33.57
CA PHE A 83 9.78 1.71 -33.58
C PHE A 83 11.07 1.17 -34.22
N SER A 84 11.42 -0.09 -33.94
CA SER A 84 12.54 -0.79 -34.56
C SER A 84 12.39 -0.93 -36.08
N PHE A 85 11.18 -1.24 -36.56
CA PHE A 85 10.87 -1.28 -37.99
C PHE A 85 11.03 0.11 -38.65
N LEU A 86 10.49 1.16 -38.01
CA LEU A 86 10.62 2.53 -38.51
C LEU A 86 12.09 2.96 -38.62
N GLN A 87 12.91 2.54 -37.66
CA GLN A 87 14.35 2.78 -37.64
C GLN A 87 15.07 2.05 -38.78
N GLN A 88 14.75 0.79 -39.06
CA GLN A 88 15.32 0.05 -40.20
C GLN A 88 14.99 0.72 -41.53
N VAL A 89 13.74 1.16 -41.72
CA VAL A 89 13.33 1.90 -42.94
C VAL A 89 14.10 3.22 -43.06
N ALA A 90 14.28 3.95 -41.95
CA ALA A 90 15.07 5.19 -41.95
C ALA A 90 16.55 4.93 -42.28
N TYR A 91 17.14 3.85 -41.74
CA TYR A 91 18.52 3.45 -42.03
C TYR A 91 18.72 3.14 -43.52
N VAL A 92 17.84 2.33 -44.11
CA VAL A 92 17.87 2.03 -45.56
C VAL A 92 17.72 3.31 -46.37
N GLY A 93 16.80 4.21 -45.98
CA GLY A 93 16.62 5.51 -46.63
C GLY A 93 17.88 6.37 -46.63
N ILE A 94 18.62 6.41 -45.51
CA ILE A 94 19.91 7.13 -45.40
C ILE A 94 20.94 6.51 -46.35
N VAL A 95 21.03 5.18 -46.39
CA VAL A 95 22.00 4.47 -47.25
C VAL A 95 21.69 4.71 -48.73
N VAL A 96 20.43 4.58 -49.15
CA VAL A 96 20.02 4.77 -50.56
C VAL A 96 20.26 6.22 -51.00
N TRP A 97 19.79 7.20 -50.22
CA TRP A 97 19.99 8.61 -50.52
C TRP A 97 21.47 9.00 -50.49
N GLY A 98 22.21 8.48 -49.52
CA GLY A 98 23.64 8.70 -49.38
C GLY A 98 24.45 8.12 -50.54
N ALA A 99 24.14 6.90 -50.99
CA ALA A 99 24.78 6.29 -52.16
C ALA A 99 24.54 7.10 -53.43
N TYR A 100 23.32 7.63 -53.61
CA TYR A 100 23.00 8.52 -54.73
C TYR A 100 23.83 9.83 -54.72
N ARG A 101 24.07 10.41 -53.53
CA ARG A 101 24.94 11.59 -53.36
C ARG A 101 26.42 11.29 -53.58
N VAL A 102 26.89 10.12 -53.19
CA VAL A 102 28.26 9.67 -53.47
C VAL A 102 28.49 9.53 -54.97
N ASN A 103 27.50 8.99 -55.71
CA ASN A 103 27.58 8.84 -57.16
C ASN A 103 27.63 10.20 -57.91
N GLN A 104 26.98 11.24 -57.37
CA GLN A 104 27.06 12.60 -57.92
C GLN A 104 28.34 13.36 -57.54
N GLY A 105 29.22 12.79 -56.71
CA GLY A 105 30.46 13.42 -56.26
C GLY A 105 30.27 14.43 -55.11
N ASP A 106 29.04 14.65 -54.64
CA ASP A 106 28.72 15.59 -53.56
C ASP A 106 29.16 15.10 -52.17
N MET A 107 29.48 13.81 -52.02
CA MET A 107 29.83 13.21 -50.74
C MET A 107 30.84 12.08 -50.92
N THR A 108 31.75 11.91 -49.96
CA THR A 108 32.70 10.78 -49.94
C THR A 108 32.05 9.53 -49.35
N MET A 109 32.56 8.34 -49.69
CA MET A 109 32.12 7.09 -49.05
C MET A 109 32.29 7.12 -47.52
N GLY A 110 33.37 7.74 -47.02
CA GLY A 110 33.58 7.94 -45.58
C GLY A 110 32.49 8.82 -44.94
N GLY A 111 32.03 9.86 -45.63
CA GLY A 111 30.92 10.70 -45.18
C GLY A 111 29.60 9.94 -45.02
N LEU A 112 29.32 9.00 -45.93
CA LEU A 112 28.16 8.11 -45.80
C LEU A 112 28.25 7.21 -44.56
N ILE A 113 29.41 6.58 -44.35
CA ILE A 113 29.66 5.70 -43.20
C ILE A 113 29.55 6.50 -41.88
N ALA A 114 30.05 7.73 -41.83
CA ALA A 114 29.91 8.59 -40.66
C ALA A 114 28.43 8.91 -40.37
N CYS A 115 27.65 9.26 -41.39
CA CYS A 115 26.22 9.53 -41.26
C CYS A 115 25.42 8.32 -40.74
N THR A 116 25.74 7.11 -41.20
CA THR A 116 25.06 5.90 -40.74
C THR A 116 25.41 5.55 -39.29
N ILE A 117 26.68 5.73 -38.88
CA ILE A 117 27.12 5.52 -37.49
C ILE A 117 26.42 6.50 -36.53
N ILE A 118 26.39 7.80 -36.88
CA ILE A 118 25.75 8.83 -36.05
C ILE A 118 24.25 8.55 -35.91
N SER A 119 23.58 8.19 -37.01
CA SER A 119 22.15 7.83 -36.99
C SER A 119 21.86 6.60 -36.12
N GLY A 120 22.73 5.57 -36.18
CA GLY A 120 22.61 4.39 -35.32
C GLY A 120 22.74 4.72 -33.83
N ARG A 121 23.72 5.55 -33.45
CA ARG A 121 23.95 5.95 -32.05
C ARG A 121 22.84 6.81 -31.47
N ILE A 122 22.22 7.69 -32.26
CA ILE A 122 21.12 8.54 -31.77
C ILE A 122 19.86 7.70 -31.53
N ASN A 123 19.59 6.73 -32.40
CA ASN A 123 18.35 5.94 -32.33
C ASN A 123 18.38 4.85 -31.27
N GLY A 124 19.54 4.24 -30.98
CA GLY A 124 19.66 3.15 -30.00
C GLY A 124 19.04 3.47 -28.63
N PRO A 125 19.45 4.55 -27.94
CA PRO A 125 18.91 4.93 -26.64
C PRO A 125 17.44 5.37 -26.72
N LEU A 126 17.07 6.09 -27.79
CA LEU A 126 15.71 6.58 -27.96
C LEU A 126 14.72 5.42 -28.11
N VAL A 127 15.10 4.38 -28.86
CA VAL A 127 14.25 3.23 -29.19
C VAL A 127 14.15 2.24 -28.05
N ALA A 128 15.29 1.92 -27.44
CA ALA A 128 15.31 0.94 -26.37
C ALA A 128 14.78 1.50 -25.04
N ALA A 129 15.08 2.76 -24.70
CA ALA A 129 14.86 3.26 -23.35
C ALA A 129 13.52 4.01 -23.16
N LEU A 130 13.02 4.73 -24.18
CA LEU A 130 11.80 5.54 -24.02
C LEU A 130 10.56 4.73 -23.59
N PRO A 131 10.28 3.54 -24.15
CA PRO A 131 9.15 2.73 -23.69
C PRO A 131 9.30 2.30 -22.23
N GLY A 132 10.53 1.94 -21.82
CA GLY A 132 10.85 1.58 -20.45
C GLY A 132 10.62 2.74 -19.48
N PHE A 133 11.06 3.95 -19.82
CA PHE A 133 10.82 5.14 -19.00
C PHE A 133 9.34 5.48 -18.85
N VAL A 134 8.55 5.30 -19.91
CA VAL A 134 7.09 5.50 -19.85
C VAL A 134 6.43 4.53 -18.86
N VAL A 135 6.80 3.25 -18.91
CA VAL A 135 6.31 2.22 -17.99
C VAL A 135 6.75 2.56 -16.56
N GLN A 136 8.02 2.88 -16.34
CA GLN A 136 8.58 3.21 -15.04
C GLN A 136 7.92 4.46 -14.43
N TRP A 137 7.64 5.48 -15.24
CA TRP A 137 6.88 6.66 -14.83
C TRP A 137 5.45 6.30 -14.41
N GLY A 138 4.80 5.37 -15.11
CA GLY A 138 3.51 4.81 -14.73
C GLY A 138 3.55 4.21 -13.32
N TYR A 139 4.51 3.32 -13.07
CA TYR A 139 4.70 2.69 -11.76
C TYR A 139 5.01 3.69 -10.65
N ALA A 140 5.88 4.66 -10.91
CA ALA A 140 6.22 5.71 -9.94
C ALA A 140 4.97 6.52 -9.55
N ARG A 141 4.16 6.91 -10.54
CA ARG A 141 2.94 7.69 -10.30
C ARG A 141 1.86 6.88 -9.57
N ALA A 142 1.70 5.60 -9.90
CA ALA A 142 0.76 4.72 -9.20
C ALA A 142 1.17 4.53 -7.73
N SER A 143 2.46 4.34 -7.47
CA SER A 143 3.01 4.21 -6.12
C SER A 143 2.87 5.50 -5.30
N LEU A 144 3.09 6.66 -5.92
CA LEU A 144 2.85 7.96 -5.27
C LEU A 144 1.38 8.14 -4.87
N ARG A 145 0.43 7.79 -5.74
CA ARG A 145 -1.00 7.84 -5.38
C ARG A 145 -1.34 6.93 -4.21
N ALA A 146 -0.75 5.73 -4.15
CA ALA A 146 -0.96 4.81 -3.03
C ALA A 146 -0.39 5.38 -1.72
N LEU A 147 0.78 6.04 -1.78
CA LEU A 147 1.36 6.75 -0.65
C LEU A 147 0.49 7.94 -0.21
N ASP A 148 0.00 8.75 -1.15
CA ASP A 148 -0.88 9.88 -0.86
C ASP A 148 -2.17 9.40 -0.16
N GLN A 149 -2.73 8.27 -0.59
CA GLN A 149 -3.89 7.66 0.07
C GLN A 149 -3.60 7.21 1.50
N LEU A 150 -2.43 6.62 1.75
CA LEU A 150 -1.99 6.23 3.10
C LEU A 150 -1.79 7.46 3.99
N LEU A 151 -1.13 8.49 3.48
CA LEU A 151 -0.88 9.74 4.21
C LEU A 151 -2.16 10.55 4.46
N ALA A 152 -3.18 10.40 3.62
CA ALA A 152 -4.48 11.03 3.78
C ALA A 152 -5.43 10.26 4.71
N MET A 153 -5.06 9.07 5.20
CA MET A 153 -5.86 8.36 6.19
C MET A 153 -5.97 9.18 7.48
N PRO A 154 -7.12 9.14 8.17
CA PRO A 154 -7.26 9.82 9.45
C PRO A 154 -6.18 9.34 10.41
N SER A 155 -5.42 10.28 10.97
CA SER A 155 -4.50 10.01 12.07
C SER A 155 -5.29 9.80 13.36
N ASP A 156 -4.90 8.81 14.16
CA ASP A 156 -5.46 8.62 15.51
C ASP A 156 -5.24 9.85 16.41
N GLN A 157 -4.28 10.72 16.06
CA GLN A 157 -4.03 12.01 16.71
C GLN A 157 -3.98 13.14 15.67
N PRO A 158 -4.99 14.04 15.62
CA PRO A 158 -4.82 15.29 14.90
C PRO A 158 -3.72 16.11 15.60
N LEU A 159 -2.71 16.54 14.84
CA LEU A 159 -1.54 17.31 15.32
C LEU A 159 -1.90 18.56 16.15
N GLU A 160 -3.13 19.05 16.03
CA GLU A 160 -3.65 20.25 16.71
C GLU A 160 -4.37 19.95 18.04
N ALA A 161 -4.60 18.68 18.40
CA ALA A 161 -5.25 18.33 19.65
C ALA A 161 -4.33 18.58 20.85
N GLN A 162 -4.51 19.72 21.52
CA GLN A 162 -3.85 20.01 22.80
C GLN A 162 -4.44 19.12 23.90
N LYS A 163 -3.86 17.92 24.05
CA LYS A 163 -4.16 17.01 25.17
C LYS A 163 -3.41 17.45 26.42
N ILE A 164 -4.04 17.26 27.58
CA ILE A 164 -3.52 17.64 28.89
C ILE A 164 -2.49 16.59 29.33
N ARG A 165 -1.36 17.06 29.89
CA ARG A 165 -0.32 16.25 30.52
C ARG A 165 -0.28 16.55 32.02
N PRO A 166 -1.20 16.00 32.82
CA PRO A 166 -1.20 16.23 34.26
C PRO A 166 0.02 15.56 34.91
N ASP A 167 0.66 16.24 35.87
CA ASP A 167 1.82 15.71 36.62
C ASP A 167 1.44 14.53 37.52
N THR A 168 0.22 14.53 38.03
CA THR A 168 -0.34 13.45 38.86
C THR A 168 -1.76 13.13 38.44
N LEU A 169 -2.06 11.86 38.19
CA LEU A 169 -3.41 11.37 37.90
C LEU A 169 -3.91 10.56 39.10
N SER A 170 -5.15 10.82 39.52
CA SER A 170 -5.82 9.94 40.47
C SER A 170 -6.21 8.64 39.75
N SER A 171 -5.99 7.49 40.41
CA SER A 171 -6.27 6.16 39.84
C SER A 171 -7.76 5.77 39.91
N VAL A 172 -8.67 6.73 40.08
CA VAL A 172 -10.12 6.48 40.07
C VAL A 172 -10.59 6.43 38.61
N LEU A 173 -11.15 5.30 38.20
CA LEU A 173 -11.69 5.12 36.85
C LEU A 173 -13.22 5.17 36.88
N LYS A 174 -13.83 6.05 36.08
CA LYS A 174 -15.29 6.15 35.95
C LYS A 174 -15.72 5.98 34.51
N ALA A 175 -16.76 5.21 34.31
CA ALA A 175 -17.36 4.89 33.03
C ALA A 175 -18.83 5.26 33.10
N GLU A 176 -19.26 6.25 32.32
CA GLU A 176 -20.59 6.85 32.42
C GLU A 176 -21.31 6.79 31.08
N ASN A 177 -22.46 6.09 31.05
CA ASN A 177 -23.35 5.94 29.90
C ASN A 177 -22.64 5.51 28.60
N ILE A 178 -21.70 4.59 28.72
CA ILE A 178 -20.90 4.09 27.61
C ILE A 178 -21.77 3.23 26.70
N ALA A 179 -21.72 3.53 25.40
CA ALA A 179 -22.21 2.62 24.37
C ALA A 179 -21.15 2.43 23.29
N PHE A 180 -21.02 1.21 22.79
CA PHE A 180 -20.09 0.89 21.72
C PHE A 180 -20.49 -0.36 20.93
N ALA A 181 -20.47 -0.29 19.61
CA ALA A 181 -20.70 -1.42 18.71
C ALA A 181 -19.57 -1.56 17.67
N HIS A 182 -19.18 -2.80 17.33
CA HIS A 182 -18.24 -3.05 16.22
C HIS A 182 -18.96 -2.97 14.87
N GLY A 183 -18.51 -2.06 14.00
CA GLY A 183 -19.05 -1.91 12.64
C GLY A 183 -20.55 -1.60 12.62
N GLU A 184 -21.28 -2.27 11.73
CA GLU A 184 -22.75 -2.17 11.61
C GLU A 184 -23.54 -3.10 12.55
N SER A 185 -22.88 -3.71 13.53
CA SER A 185 -23.54 -4.63 14.46
C SER A 185 -24.60 -3.91 15.30
N ARG A 186 -25.80 -4.50 15.37
CA ARG A 186 -26.86 -4.07 16.32
C ARG A 186 -26.57 -4.50 17.77
N PHE A 187 -25.63 -5.43 17.97
CA PHE A 187 -25.20 -5.87 19.28
C PHE A 187 -24.02 -5.01 19.73
N GLY A 188 -24.29 -4.12 20.68
CA GLY A 188 -23.31 -3.23 21.29
C GLY A 188 -23.18 -3.47 22.78
N LEU A 189 -22.01 -3.13 23.32
CA LEU A 189 -21.79 -3.01 24.75
C LEU A 189 -22.48 -1.73 25.23
N ALA A 190 -23.25 -1.82 26.31
CA ALA A 190 -23.83 -0.67 27.01
C ALA A 190 -23.54 -0.76 28.51
N VAL A 191 -22.91 0.27 29.07
CA VAL A 191 -22.59 0.37 30.50
C VAL A 191 -23.11 1.71 31.02
N SER A 192 -24.12 1.68 31.88
CA SER A 192 -24.73 2.89 32.43
C SER A 192 -23.81 3.60 33.42
N LYS A 193 -23.25 2.86 34.38
CA LYS A 193 -22.30 3.38 35.35
C LYS A 193 -21.37 2.27 35.83
N LEU A 194 -20.07 2.55 35.82
CA LEU A 194 -19.03 1.72 36.45
C LEU A 194 -18.01 2.66 37.09
N GLU A 195 -17.63 2.38 38.33
CA GLU A 195 -16.63 3.13 39.08
C GLU A 195 -15.67 2.13 39.70
N ILE A 196 -14.37 2.35 39.52
CA ILE A 196 -13.29 1.53 40.06
C ILE A 196 -12.39 2.46 40.87
N GLY A 197 -12.35 2.22 42.18
CA GLY A 197 -11.54 2.97 43.13
C GLY A 197 -10.09 2.52 43.20
N PRO A 198 -9.21 3.32 43.85
CA PRO A 198 -7.80 2.97 44.04
C PRO A 198 -7.65 1.67 44.83
N GLY A 199 -6.85 0.73 44.31
CA GLY A 199 -6.58 -0.56 44.94
C GLY A 199 -7.71 -1.59 44.83
N GLU A 200 -8.84 -1.24 44.21
CA GLU A 200 -9.92 -2.17 43.96
C GLU A 200 -9.54 -3.21 42.90
N ARG A 201 -10.04 -4.44 43.07
CA ARG A 201 -9.87 -5.54 42.12
C ARG A 201 -11.25 -5.97 41.65
N VAL A 202 -11.58 -5.65 40.41
CA VAL A 202 -12.91 -5.90 39.83
C VAL A 202 -12.84 -7.06 38.84
N GLY A 203 -13.68 -8.07 39.04
CA GLY A 203 -13.86 -9.18 38.10
C GLY A 203 -15.05 -8.96 37.18
N ILE A 204 -14.85 -9.06 35.86
CA ILE A 204 -15.91 -8.93 34.86
C ILE A 204 -16.33 -10.32 34.38
N ILE A 205 -17.54 -10.73 34.73
CA ILE A 205 -18.14 -12.02 34.36
C ILE A 205 -19.32 -11.84 33.42
N GLY A 206 -19.50 -12.79 32.50
CA GLY A 206 -20.57 -12.77 31.51
C GLY A 206 -20.36 -13.79 30.42
N SER A 207 -21.38 -14.04 29.60
CA SER A 207 -21.31 -14.99 28.49
C SER A 207 -20.23 -14.63 27.45
N VAL A 208 -19.79 -15.62 26.67
CA VAL A 208 -18.92 -15.37 25.51
C VAL A 208 -19.65 -14.44 24.55
N GLY A 209 -18.97 -13.39 24.09
CA GLY A 209 -19.59 -12.37 23.23
C GLY A 209 -20.33 -11.23 23.95
N ALA A 210 -20.41 -11.24 25.29
CA ALA A 210 -21.04 -10.15 26.05
C ALA A 210 -20.30 -8.78 26.00
N GLY A 211 -19.20 -8.68 25.25
CA GLY A 211 -18.43 -7.44 25.12
C GLY A 211 -17.39 -7.20 26.23
N LYS A 212 -17.00 -8.21 27.01
CA LYS A 212 -16.00 -8.08 28.10
C LYS A 212 -14.65 -7.54 27.61
N SER A 213 -14.06 -8.18 26.59
CA SER A 213 -12.79 -7.72 26.00
C SER A 213 -12.93 -6.33 25.38
N THR A 214 -14.10 -6.01 24.84
CA THR A 214 -14.43 -4.68 24.32
C THR A 214 -14.47 -3.63 25.43
N LEU A 215 -15.10 -3.95 26.57
CA LEU A 215 -15.11 -3.08 27.75
C LEU A 215 -13.69 -2.82 28.25
N LEU A 216 -12.84 -3.85 28.35
CA LEU A 216 -11.44 -3.67 28.76
C LEU A 216 -10.66 -2.77 27.79
N ARG A 217 -10.88 -2.89 26.47
CA ARG A 217 -10.25 -2.01 25.48
C ARG A 217 -10.72 -0.56 25.59
N LEU A 218 -12.00 -0.34 25.90
CA LEU A 218 -12.57 0.98 26.13
C LEU A 218 -11.97 1.60 27.40
N LEU A 219 -11.98 0.86 28.51
CA LEU A 219 -11.40 1.30 29.79
C LEU A 219 -9.90 1.58 29.69
N ALA A 220 -9.18 0.86 28.83
CA ALA A 220 -7.78 1.10 28.53
C ALA A 220 -7.52 2.26 27.56
N GLY A 221 -8.56 2.94 27.06
CA GLY A 221 -8.41 4.02 26.06
C GLY A 221 -7.75 3.54 24.75
N LEU A 222 -7.93 2.28 24.37
CA LEU A 222 -7.46 1.74 23.08
C LEU A 222 -8.45 2.00 21.96
N VAL A 223 -9.73 2.18 22.31
CA VAL A 223 -10.81 2.52 21.40
C VAL A 223 -11.70 3.54 22.11
N PRO A 224 -12.15 4.62 21.45
CA PRO A 224 -13.07 5.57 22.06
C PRO A 224 -14.51 4.99 22.12
N PRO A 225 -15.30 5.33 23.14
CA PRO A 225 -16.72 4.99 23.18
C PRO A 225 -17.51 5.77 22.10
N GLN A 226 -18.60 5.20 21.59
CA GLN A 226 -19.48 5.89 20.63
C GLN A 226 -20.46 6.84 21.32
N LYS A 227 -20.80 6.55 22.58
CA LYS A 227 -21.58 7.42 23.47
C LYS A 227 -21.03 7.33 24.89
N GLY A 228 -21.22 8.39 25.66
CA GLY A 228 -20.72 8.48 27.04
C GLY A 228 -19.23 8.77 27.09
N HIS A 229 -18.68 8.75 28.31
CA HIS A 229 -17.29 9.10 28.55
C HIS A 229 -16.65 8.18 29.59
N ILE A 230 -15.33 8.05 29.51
CA ILE A 230 -14.51 7.36 30.50
C ILE A 230 -13.57 8.41 31.09
N LEU A 231 -13.51 8.46 32.41
CA LEU A 231 -12.75 9.44 33.18
C LEU A 231 -11.68 8.70 33.97
N LEU A 232 -10.44 9.19 33.94
CA LEU A 232 -9.36 8.80 34.85
C LEU A 232 -9.02 10.01 35.72
N GLY A 233 -9.19 9.86 37.03
CA GLY A 233 -8.94 10.95 37.98
C GLY A 233 -9.79 12.21 37.72
N GLY A 234 -10.96 12.04 37.11
CA GLY A 234 -11.87 13.14 36.75
C GLY A 234 -11.63 13.77 35.39
N ILE A 235 -10.61 13.35 34.64
CA ILE A 235 -10.31 13.85 33.28
C ILE A 235 -10.72 12.79 32.26
N ALA A 236 -11.37 13.21 31.17
CA ALA A 236 -11.78 12.28 30.13
C ALA A 236 -10.57 11.69 29.39
N LEU A 237 -10.61 10.38 29.09
CA LEU A 237 -9.48 9.67 28.50
C LEU A 237 -9.02 10.26 27.15
N ASP A 238 -9.94 10.83 26.38
CA ASP A 238 -9.67 11.48 25.09
C ASP A 238 -8.95 12.84 25.24
N GLN A 239 -9.00 13.45 26.43
CA GLN A 239 -8.32 14.70 26.77
C GLN A 239 -6.93 14.48 27.37
N ILE A 240 -6.62 13.28 27.89
CA ILE A 240 -5.32 12.95 28.47
C ILE A 240 -4.34 12.56 27.35
N ALA A 241 -3.13 13.10 27.39
CA ALA A 241 -2.09 12.73 26.45
C ALA A 241 -1.72 11.24 26.58
N GLU A 242 -1.51 10.56 25.45
CA GLU A 242 -1.36 9.09 25.43
C GLU A 242 -0.12 8.59 26.15
N ASP A 243 0.97 9.35 26.13
CA ASP A 243 2.18 9.08 26.91
C ASP A 243 1.88 8.95 28.41
N ASN A 244 1.09 9.87 28.97
CA ASN A 244 0.68 9.79 30.37
C ASN A 244 -0.36 8.67 30.58
N LEU A 245 -1.34 8.54 29.68
CA LEU A 245 -2.38 7.52 29.81
C LEU A 245 -1.82 6.09 29.78
N ARG A 246 -0.83 5.82 28.91
CA ARG A 246 -0.19 4.50 28.76
C ARG A 246 0.76 4.17 29.91
N ARG A 247 1.25 5.17 30.65
CA ARG A 247 2.00 4.98 31.89
C ARG A 247 1.10 4.56 33.06
N GLU A 248 -0.12 5.10 33.11
CA GLU A 248 -1.07 4.81 34.19
C GLU A 248 -1.91 3.54 33.94
N ILE A 249 -2.24 3.25 32.68
CA ILE A 249 -3.08 2.09 32.33
C ILE A 249 -2.30 1.10 31.47
N CYS A 250 -2.04 -0.08 32.05
CA CYS A 250 -1.50 -1.23 31.34
C CYS A 250 -2.63 -2.15 30.85
N TYR A 251 -2.56 -2.57 29.58
CA TYR A 251 -3.51 -3.50 28.97
C TYR A 251 -2.80 -4.78 28.55
N PHE A 252 -3.29 -5.91 29.04
CA PHE A 252 -2.81 -7.24 28.65
C PHE A 252 -3.83 -7.91 27.72
N PRO A 253 -3.53 -8.07 26.41
CA PRO A 253 -4.45 -8.70 25.47
C PRO A 253 -4.59 -10.21 25.74
N GLN A 254 -5.70 -10.79 25.30
CA GLN A 254 -5.92 -12.23 25.36
C GLN A 254 -4.91 -13.00 24.51
N ASP A 255 -4.66 -12.51 23.29
CA ASP A 255 -3.64 -13.03 22.38
C ASP A 255 -2.51 -11.99 22.29
N TYR A 256 -1.31 -12.36 22.73
CA TYR A 256 -0.13 -11.49 22.65
C TYR A 256 0.78 -11.90 21.50
N ARG A 257 1.37 -10.91 20.81
CA ARG A 257 2.43 -11.13 19.82
C ARG A 257 3.68 -10.37 20.28
N LEU A 258 4.80 -11.08 20.34
CA LEU A 258 6.09 -10.46 20.61
C LEU A 258 6.59 -9.76 19.35
N VAL A 259 7.18 -8.58 19.53
CA VAL A 259 7.88 -7.87 18.46
C VAL A 259 9.22 -8.54 18.23
N SER A 260 9.70 -8.54 16.98
CA SER A 260 11.03 -9.05 16.64
C SER A 260 12.10 -8.34 17.47
N GLY A 261 12.82 -9.10 18.28
CA GLY A 261 13.80 -8.57 19.23
C GLY A 261 14.13 -9.61 20.29
N THR A 262 14.92 -9.22 21.28
CA THR A 262 15.18 -10.07 22.44
C THR A 262 13.98 -10.05 23.41
N LEU A 263 13.97 -11.01 24.34
CA LEU A 263 13.00 -10.98 25.44
C LEU A 263 13.14 -9.70 26.27
N ARG A 264 14.38 -9.24 26.52
CA ARG A 264 14.63 -7.98 27.24
C ARG A 264 13.97 -6.80 26.51
N ASP A 265 14.12 -6.72 25.20
CA ASP A 265 13.55 -5.60 24.41
C ASP A 265 12.03 -5.58 24.51
N ASN A 266 11.38 -6.74 24.47
CA ASN A 266 9.92 -6.83 24.64
C ASN A 266 9.47 -6.49 26.07
N LEU A 267 10.26 -6.85 27.10
CA LEU A 267 9.94 -6.57 28.50
C LEU A 267 10.17 -5.10 28.88
N THR A 268 11.12 -4.42 28.23
CA THR A 268 11.49 -3.01 28.50
C THR A 268 10.89 -2.03 27.49
N MET A 269 10.03 -2.50 26.58
CA MET A 269 9.46 -1.68 25.49
C MET A 269 8.64 -0.48 25.99
N GLY A 270 8.12 -0.54 27.21
CA GLY A 270 7.33 0.51 27.84
C GLY A 270 8.05 1.36 28.89
N ASP A 271 9.31 1.05 29.21
CA ASP A 271 10.14 1.79 30.18
C ASP A 271 10.84 2.99 29.51
#